data_AF-A0A196SEA0-F1
#
_entry.id   AF-A0A196SEA0-F1
#
_cell.length_a   1.000
_cell.length_b   1.000
_cell.length_c   1.000
_cell.angle_alpha   90.00
_cell.angle_beta   90.00
_cell.angle_gamma   90.00
#
_symmetry.space_group_name_H-M   'P 1'
#
loop_
_entity.id
_entity.type
_entity.pdbx_description
1 polymer ?
#
loop_
_entity_poly.entity_id
_entity_poly.type
_entity_poly.pdbx_seq_one_letter_code
_entity_poly.pdbx_strand_id
1 'polypeptide(L)'
;DAYPTKALAHTRVLALSGMTSLSLELWHESLSKQVKNEAPIDTYFYSDVLLSRGLDVALIPRLMELLQYTYPSRLVFVYGTFKREGFRTMLDWMVKNATLGYFKNLKYFQVSEHNIQSCVDPTNAGELQTAILADLKAICEDKVGFPLLEDINLDNNGYNEGGGSGISEFARHLMGACPGSTGVKVSAWTNLGRPYTKMCGSVDNSYLYYDLEDERESAQCRFTWNWELKSPNVEYATNGPFPNSDNLAYCPTASP
;
A
#
# COMPACT_ATOMS: atom_id res chain seq x y z
N ASP A 1 13.38 -25.11 17.27
CA ASP A 1 12.29 -24.74 16.37
C ASP A 1 12.85 -23.78 15.32
N ALA A 2 12.73 -24.13 14.03
CA ALA A 2 13.21 -23.32 12.89
C ALA A 2 12.10 -22.45 12.26
N TYR A 3 10.86 -22.53 12.78
CA TYR A 3 9.77 -21.64 12.36
C TYR A 3 10.04 -20.15 12.58
N PRO A 4 10.73 -19.67 13.65
CA PRO A 4 10.87 -18.23 13.86
C PRO A 4 11.75 -17.53 12.81
N THR A 5 12.45 -18.23 11.91
CA THR A 5 13.29 -17.61 10.87
C THR A 5 12.85 -17.91 9.44
N LYS A 6 11.80 -18.69 9.22
CA LYS A 6 11.37 -19.12 7.87
C LYS A 6 9.99 -18.60 7.47
N ALA A 7 9.32 -17.82 8.31
CA ALA A 7 7.98 -17.33 8.02
C ALA A 7 7.95 -16.51 6.73
N LEU A 8 8.93 -15.61 6.54
CA LEU A 8 8.99 -14.76 5.35
C LEU A 8 9.17 -15.57 4.06
N ALA A 9 9.99 -16.63 4.09
CA ALA A 9 10.23 -17.51 2.94
C ALA A 9 8.96 -18.19 2.40
N HIS A 10 7.91 -18.29 3.21
CA HIS A 10 6.62 -18.88 2.84
C HIS A 10 5.48 -17.85 2.80
N THR A 11 5.80 -16.56 2.87
CA THR A 11 4.81 -15.48 2.85
C THR A 11 4.57 -15.00 1.42
N ARG A 12 3.31 -14.98 0.97
CA ARG A 12 2.92 -14.45 -0.35
C ARG A 12 2.46 -12.99 -0.30
N VAL A 13 1.90 -12.59 0.83
CA VAL A 13 1.36 -11.24 1.06
C VAL A 13 1.73 -10.78 2.46
N LEU A 14 2.13 -9.51 2.56
CA LEU A 14 2.34 -8.81 3.83
C LEU A 14 1.47 -7.56 3.83
N ALA A 15 0.52 -7.49 4.76
CA ALA A 15 -0.31 -6.31 4.93
C ALA A 15 -0.18 -5.77 6.35
N LEU A 16 0.17 -4.49 6.46
CA LEU A 16 0.45 -3.83 7.72
C LEU A 16 -0.49 -2.63 7.88
N SER A 17 -1.22 -2.61 9.00
CA SER A 17 -2.17 -1.55 9.33
C SER A 17 -1.77 -0.83 10.61
N GLY A 18 -1.93 0.50 10.64
CA GLY A 18 -1.78 1.29 11.85
C GLY A 18 -0.36 1.27 12.44
N MET A 19 0.65 1.22 11.57
CA MET A 19 2.06 1.17 11.95
C MET A 19 2.49 2.44 12.68
N THR A 20 3.28 2.29 13.74
CA THR A 20 3.97 3.38 14.44
C THR A 20 5.48 3.27 14.18
N SER A 21 6.26 4.30 14.51
CA SER A 21 7.72 4.21 14.42
C SER A 21 8.27 3.02 15.21
N LEU A 22 7.78 2.80 16.45
CA LEU A 22 8.20 1.68 17.27
C LEU A 22 7.87 0.33 16.62
N SER A 23 6.64 0.15 16.12
CA SER A 23 6.29 -1.12 15.49
C SER A 23 7.07 -1.35 14.21
N LEU A 24 7.37 -0.31 13.42
CA LEU A 24 8.22 -0.43 12.23
C LEU A 24 9.64 -0.89 12.57
N GLU A 25 10.25 -0.36 13.63
CA GLU A 25 11.57 -0.81 14.06
C GLU A 25 11.58 -2.30 14.43
N LEU A 26 10.56 -2.75 15.18
CA LEU A 26 10.41 -4.17 15.53
C LEU A 26 10.21 -5.06 14.29
N TRP A 27 9.48 -4.57 13.29
CA TRP A 27 9.32 -5.29 12.01
C TRP A 27 10.63 -5.37 11.24
N HIS A 28 11.40 -4.28 11.15
CA HIS A 28 12.74 -4.29 10.54
C HIS A 28 13.65 -5.29 11.23
N GLU A 29 13.70 -5.27 12.56
CA GLU A 29 14.50 -6.21 13.33
C GLU A 29 14.08 -7.66 13.07
N SER A 30 12.77 -7.94 13.12
CA SER A 30 12.23 -9.27 12.91
C SER A 30 12.50 -9.81 11.50
N LEU A 31 12.20 -9.01 10.46
CA LEU A 31 12.37 -9.39 9.06
C LEU A 31 13.84 -9.55 8.67
N SER A 32 14.75 -8.78 9.27
CA SER A 32 16.19 -8.92 9.02
C SER A 32 16.75 -10.29 9.41
N LYS A 33 16.07 -11.01 10.30
CA LYS A 33 16.45 -12.35 10.78
C LYS A 33 15.77 -13.48 10.00
N GLN A 34 14.90 -13.15 9.04
CA GLN A 34 14.18 -14.16 8.24
C GLN A 34 14.96 -14.57 7.00
N VAL A 35 14.77 -15.83 6.60
CA VAL A 35 15.06 -16.29 5.24
C VAL A 35 14.08 -15.59 4.30
N LYS A 36 14.61 -14.87 3.31
CA LYS A 36 13.81 -14.17 2.31
C LYS A 36 13.08 -15.15 1.39
N ASN A 37 11.92 -14.75 0.89
CA ASN A 37 11.22 -15.49 -0.15
C ASN A 37 11.94 -15.33 -1.49
N GLU A 38 11.98 -16.40 -2.28
CA GLU A 38 12.47 -16.36 -3.67
C GLU A 38 11.46 -15.63 -4.57
N ALA A 39 10.17 -15.75 -4.28
CA ALA A 39 9.09 -15.05 -4.96
C ALA A 39 8.85 -13.67 -4.34
N PRO A 40 8.39 -12.68 -5.14
CA PRO A 40 7.97 -11.39 -4.62
C PRO A 40 6.81 -11.54 -3.62
N ILE A 41 6.80 -10.69 -2.60
CA ILE A 41 5.75 -10.65 -1.58
C ILE A 41 4.94 -9.37 -1.78
N ASP A 42 3.67 -9.52 -2.13
CA ASP A 42 2.80 -8.36 -2.33
C ASP A 42 2.61 -7.61 -1.00
N THR A 43 2.82 -6.30 -1.04
CA THR A 43 2.95 -5.49 0.17
C THR A 43 1.88 -4.42 0.22
N TYR A 44 1.14 -4.38 1.32
CA TYR A 44 0.05 -3.46 1.55
C TYR A 44 0.24 -2.69 2.85
N PHE A 45 0.01 -1.38 2.79
CA PHE A 45 0.04 -0.49 3.94
C PHE A 45 -1.29 0.24 4.07
N TYR A 46 -1.89 0.14 5.26
CA TYR A 46 -3.17 0.76 5.58
C TYR A 46 -3.04 1.65 6.81
N SER A 47 -3.87 2.70 6.90
CA SER A 47 -4.15 3.27 8.21
C SER A 47 -5.15 2.40 8.97
N ASP A 48 -5.02 2.41 10.29
CA ASP A 48 -6.00 1.84 11.21
C ASP A 48 -6.85 2.97 11.78
N VAL A 49 -8.07 3.14 11.26
CA VAL A 49 -8.98 4.19 11.72
C VAL A 49 -9.63 3.84 13.06
N LEU A 50 -9.78 2.56 13.39
CA LEU A 50 -10.34 2.15 14.69
C LEU A 50 -9.42 2.57 15.83
N LEU A 51 -8.11 2.40 15.64
CA LEU A 51 -7.09 2.81 16.60
C LEU A 51 -6.56 4.24 16.35
N SER A 52 -7.11 4.96 15.37
CA SER A 52 -6.67 6.31 14.98
C SER A 52 -5.17 6.38 14.65
N ARG A 53 -4.62 5.31 14.05
CA ARG A 53 -3.23 5.22 13.61
C ARG A 53 -3.17 5.41 12.09
N GLY A 54 -2.98 6.67 11.70
CA GLY A 54 -2.77 7.06 10.32
C GLY A 54 -1.39 6.67 9.78
N LEU A 55 -1.30 6.43 8.48
CA LEU A 55 -0.03 6.46 7.76
C LEU A 55 0.47 7.91 7.72
N ASP A 56 1.40 8.23 8.61
CA ASP A 56 2.05 9.54 8.69
C ASP A 56 3.16 9.67 7.63
N VAL A 57 3.30 10.87 7.05
CA VAL A 57 4.35 11.20 6.09
C VAL A 57 5.74 10.91 6.64
N ALA A 58 5.97 11.12 7.94
CA ALA A 58 7.23 10.85 8.61
C ALA A 58 7.62 9.36 8.59
N LEU A 59 6.64 8.45 8.43
CA LEU A 59 6.88 7.01 8.39
C LEU A 59 7.25 6.51 6.99
N ILE A 60 7.02 7.30 5.94
CA ILE A 60 7.20 6.87 4.53
C ILE A 60 8.59 6.25 4.30
N PRO A 61 9.72 6.88 4.66
CA PRO A 61 11.03 6.27 4.41
C PRO A 61 11.17 4.89 5.04
N ARG A 62 10.77 4.74 6.31
CA ARG A 62 10.88 3.47 7.04
C ARG A 62 9.90 2.41 6.53
N LEU A 63 8.72 2.80 6.06
CA LEU A 63 7.77 1.91 5.37
C LEU A 63 8.35 1.41 4.04
N MET A 64 8.95 2.30 3.25
CA MET A 64 9.56 1.97 1.96
C MET A 64 10.83 1.10 2.12
N GLU A 65 11.55 1.23 3.22
CA GLU A 65 12.70 0.37 3.51
C GLU A 65 12.30 -1.08 3.81
N LEU A 66 11.05 -1.38 4.18
CA LEU A 66 10.58 -2.76 4.35
C LEU A 66 10.61 -3.54 3.04
N LEU A 67 10.61 -2.83 1.89
CA LEU A 67 10.62 -3.44 0.57
C LEU A 67 11.91 -4.20 0.26
N GLN A 68 12.98 -3.97 1.03
CA GLN A 68 14.21 -4.77 0.97
C GLN A 68 13.98 -6.25 1.37
N TYR A 69 12.88 -6.55 2.07
CA TYR A 69 12.52 -7.89 2.50
C TYR A 69 11.49 -8.53 1.59
N THR A 70 10.65 -7.73 0.92
CA THR A 70 9.49 -8.22 0.16
C THR A 70 9.68 -8.21 -1.35
N TYR A 71 10.51 -7.30 -1.89
CA TYR A 71 10.70 -7.11 -3.34
C TYR A 71 9.39 -7.23 -4.13
N PRO A 72 8.39 -6.40 -3.80
CA PRO A 72 6.99 -6.67 -4.11
C PRO A 72 6.70 -6.69 -5.61
N SER A 73 5.73 -7.49 -6.03
CA SER A 73 5.12 -7.35 -7.36
C SER A 73 3.99 -6.32 -7.35
N ARG A 74 3.40 -6.12 -6.17
CA ARG A 74 2.34 -5.15 -5.91
C ARG A 74 2.66 -4.35 -4.65
N LEU A 75 2.63 -3.03 -4.76
CA LEU A 75 2.83 -2.12 -3.65
C LEU A 75 1.62 -1.20 -3.51
N VAL A 76 0.97 -1.24 -2.35
CA VAL A 76 -0.33 -0.60 -2.15
C VAL A 76 -0.34 0.20 -0.86
N PHE A 77 -0.61 1.50 -0.97
CA PHE A 77 -0.88 2.39 0.16
C PHE A 77 -2.33 2.88 0.07
N VAL A 78 -3.14 2.58 1.08
CA VAL A 78 -4.56 2.93 1.06
C VAL A 78 -5.00 3.53 2.38
N TYR A 79 -5.93 4.46 2.29
CA TYR A 79 -6.65 5.02 3.42
C TYR A 79 -5.70 5.74 4.36
N GLY A 80 -5.28 6.96 4.03
CA GLY A 80 -4.35 7.75 4.84
C GLY A 80 -4.46 9.24 4.57
N THR A 81 -3.45 10.00 4.96
CA THR A 81 -3.50 11.47 4.95
C THR A 81 -2.24 12.11 4.38
N PHE A 82 -1.53 11.40 3.49
CA PHE A 82 -0.28 11.89 2.91
C PHE A 82 -0.41 13.23 2.18
N LYS A 83 -1.57 13.49 1.55
CA LYS A 83 -1.76 14.64 0.64
C LYS A 83 -0.65 14.68 -0.44
N ARG A 84 -0.48 15.80 -1.14
CA ARG A 84 0.60 15.96 -2.13
C ARG A 84 1.99 15.83 -1.52
N GLU A 85 2.21 16.35 -0.32
CA GLU A 85 3.51 16.41 0.34
C GLU A 85 4.05 15.00 0.63
N GLY A 86 3.22 14.13 1.21
CA GLY A 86 3.61 12.75 1.46
C GLY A 86 3.76 11.95 0.17
N PHE A 87 2.88 12.17 -0.81
CA PHE A 87 3.02 11.49 -2.10
C PHE A 87 4.32 11.87 -2.82
N ARG A 88 4.69 13.17 -2.84
CA ARG A 88 5.99 13.62 -3.34
C ARG A 88 7.14 12.97 -2.57
N THR A 89 7.06 12.91 -1.24
CA THR A 89 8.09 12.28 -0.40
C THR A 89 8.29 10.80 -0.78
N MET A 90 7.19 10.08 -1.02
CA MET A 90 7.22 8.68 -1.45
C MET A 90 7.87 8.51 -2.83
N LEU A 91 7.44 9.29 -3.82
CA LEU A 91 7.98 9.22 -5.18
C LEU A 91 9.47 9.61 -5.22
N ASP A 92 9.85 10.67 -4.52
CA ASP A 92 11.23 11.12 -4.39
C ASP A 92 12.12 10.03 -3.78
N TRP A 93 11.61 9.34 -2.76
CA TRP A 93 12.29 8.18 -2.17
C TRP A 93 12.45 7.05 -3.18
N MET A 94 11.41 6.72 -3.95
CA MET A 94 11.47 5.68 -5.00
C MET A 94 12.53 6.00 -6.05
N VAL A 95 12.56 7.24 -6.55
CA VAL A 95 13.55 7.70 -7.54
C VAL A 95 14.98 7.61 -6.97
N LYS A 96 15.21 8.14 -5.77
CA LYS A 96 16.54 8.14 -5.14
C LYS A 96 17.07 6.74 -4.85
N ASN A 97 16.18 5.78 -4.59
CA ASN A 97 16.52 4.42 -4.18
C ASN A 97 16.28 3.36 -5.26
N ALA A 98 16.00 3.77 -6.51
CA ALA A 98 15.70 2.86 -7.61
C ALA A 98 16.82 1.82 -7.85
N THR A 99 18.07 2.21 -7.60
CA THR A 99 19.26 1.36 -7.78
C THR A 99 19.42 0.27 -6.70
N LEU A 100 18.70 0.35 -5.58
CA LEU A 100 18.72 -0.68 -4.54
C LEU A 100 18.07 -2.00 -4.98
N GLY A 101 17.33 -1.98 -6.10
CA GLY A 101 16.72 -3.15 -6.70
C GLY A 101 15.41 -3.62 -6.04
N TYR A 102 14.86 -2.85 -5.09
CA TYR A 102 13.63 -3.19 -4.38
C TYR A 102 12.41 -3.27 -5.30
N PHE A 103 12.41 -2.51 -6.39
CA PHE A 103 11.29 -2.37 -7.31
C PHE A 103 11.39 -3.21 -8.58
N LYS A 104 12.41 -4.07 -8.69
CA LYS A 104 12.62 -4.87 -9.91
C LYS A 104 11.43 -5.76 -10.28
N ASN A 105 10.68 -6.21 -9.27
CA ASN A 105 9.51 -7.05 -9.47
C ASN A 105 8.20 -6.25 -9.56
N LEU A 106 8.23 -4.94 -9.29
CA LEU A 106 7.04 -4.13 -9.13
C LEU A 106 6.31 -3.99 -10.46
N LYS A 107 5.08 -4.52 -10.51
CA LYS A 107 4.16 -4.44 -11.64
C LYS A 107 3.04 -3.44 -11.43
N TYR A 108 2.55 -3.37 -10.19
CA TYR A 108 1.41 -2.56 -9.82
C TYR A 108 1.74 -1.71 -8.59
N PHE A 109 1.62 -0.40 -8.73
CA PHE A 109 1.80 0.56 -7.65
C PHE A 109 0.50 1.31 -7.41
N GLN A 110 0.05 1.40 -6.16
CA GLN A 110 -1.18 2.11 -5.81
C GLN A 110 -0.99 3.03 -4.61
N VAL A 111 -1.51 4.24 -4.74
CA VAL A 111 -1.71 5.19 -3.64
C VAL A 111 -3.12 5.73 -3.77
N SER A 112 -4.06 5.27 -2.94
CA SER A 112 -5.47 5.70 -3.00
C SER A 112 -5.98 6.15 -1.65
N GLU A 113 -6.92 7.09 -1.65
CA GLU A 113 -7.52 7.65 -0.43
C GLU A 113 -6.50 8.27 0.54
N HIS A 114 -5.48 8.93 -0.01
CA HIS A 114 -4.55 9.78 0.72
C HIS A 114 -4.82 11.27 0.53
N ASN A 115 -5.89 11.57 -0.21
CA ASN A 115 -6.31 12.91 -0.60
C ASN A 115 -5.21 13.70 -1.31
N ILE A 116 -4.49 13.06 -2.25
CA ILE A 116 -3.38 13.70 -2.97
C ILE A 116 -3.84 14.83 -3.90
N GLN A 117 -5.15 15.02 -4.14
CA GLN A 117 -5.65 16.24 -4.79
C GLN A 117 -5.28 17.49 -4.00
N SER A 118 -5.32 17.44 -2.67
CA SER A 118 -5.09 18.57 -1.78
C SER A 118 -3.64 18.61 -1.28
N CYS A 119 -3.24 19.75 -0.75
CA CYS A 119 -1.97 19.98 -0.08
C CYS A 119 -2.22 20.54 1.33
N VAL A 120 -1.22 20.49 2.20
CA VAL A 120 -1.23 21.16 3.50
C VAL A 120 -1.16 22.66 3.30
N ASP A 121 -0.23 23.12 2.45
CA ASP A 121 -0.08 24.53 2.07
C ASP A 121 -0.49 24.76 0.61
N PRO A 122 -1.65 25.38 0.35
CA PRO A 122 -2.12 25.68 -1.01
C PRO A 122 -1.16 26.50 -1.85
N THR A 123 -0.28 27.30 -1.23
CA THR A 123 0.69 28.12 -1.96
C THR A 123 1.77 27.27 -2.65
N ASN A 124 2.05 26.07 -2.14
CA ASN A 124 3.03 25.12 -2.69
C ASN A 124 2.42 24.16 -3.72
N ALA A 125 1.11 24.25 -4.00
CA ALA A 125 0.41 23.28 -4.83
C ALA A 125 1.02 23.09 -6.23
N GLY A 126 1.47 24.18 -6.85
CA GLY A 126 2.07 24.18 -8.19
C GLY A 126 3.48 23.57 -8.23
N GLU A 127 4.30 23.87 -7.23
CA GLU A 127 5.64 23.28 -7.08
C GLU A 127 5.52 21.77 -6.82
N LEU A 128 4.67 21.37 -5.87
CA LEU A 128 4.41 19.96 -5.56
C LEU A 128 3.89 19.20 -6.78
N GLN A 129 2.97 19.79 -7.56
CA GLN A 129 2.50 19.17 -8.79
C GLN A 129 3.64 18.96 -9.78
N THR A 130 4.45 19.98 -10.03
CA THR A 130 5.59 19.89 -10.96
C THR A 130 6.55 18.78 -10.54
N ALA A 131 6.86 18.73 -9.25
CA ALA A 131 7.74 17.74 -8.65
C ALA A 131 7.15 16.31 -8.76
N ILE A 132 5.89 16.11 -8.40
CA ILE A 132 5.21 14.80 -8.51
C ILE A 132 5.22 14.28 -9.95
N LEU A 133 4.90 15.13 -10.92
CA LEU A 133 4.89 14.75 -12.34
C LEU A 133 6.30 14.38 -12.84
N ALA A 134 7.33 15.10 -12.39
CA ALA A 134 8.71 14.80 -12.72
C ALA A 134 9.15 13.43 -12.18
N ASP A 135 8.82 13.10 -10.93
CA ASP A 135 9.19 11.80 -10.36
C ASP A 135 8.42 10.65 -11.00
N LEU A 136 7.12 10.81 -11.26
CA LEU A 136 6.32 9.80 -11.96
C LEU A 136 6.91 9.52 -13.36
N LYS A 137 7.27 10.58 -14.09
CA LYS A 137 7.95 10.45 -15.39
C LYS A 137 9.27 9.69 -15.25
N ALA A 138 10.09 10.03 -14.25
CA ALA A 138 11.37 9.38 -14.01
C ALA A 138 11.21 7.88 -13.69
N ILE A 139 10.26 7.52 -12.81
CA ILE A 139 9.93 6.13 -12.47
C ILE A 139 9.48 5.36 -13.71
N CYS A 140 8.61 5.95 -14.54
CA CYS A 140 8.09 5.31 -15.74
C CYS A 140 9.14 5.08 -16.83
N GLU A 141 10.10 5.99 -16.98
CA GLU A 141 11.21 5.91 -17.94
C GLU A 141 12.35 5.00 -17.45
N ASP A 142 12.52 4.82 -16.13
CA ASP A 142 13.57 3.97 -15.56
C ASP A 142 13.23 2.47 -15.65
N LYS A 143 13.56 1.88 -16.80
CA LYS A 143 13.44 0.44 -17.04
C LYS A 143 14.54 -0.40 -16.39
N VAL A 144 15.48 0.19 -15.66
CA VAL A 144 16.50 -0.54 -14.89
C VAL A 144 16.01 -0.75 -13.46
N GLY A 145 15.47 0.29 -12.83
CA GLY A 145 14.87 0.24 -11.50
C GLY A 145 13.47 -0.38 -11.48
N PHE A 146 12.65 -0.06 -12.49
CA PHE A 146 11.24 -0.46 -12.61
C PHE A 146 10.94 -1.21 -13.92
N PRO A 147 11.67 -2.30 -14.23
CA PRO A 147 11.55 -2.99 -15.51
C PRO A 147 10.17 -3.59 -15.78
N LEU A 148 9.43 -3.97 -14.72
CA LEU A 148 8.15 -4.67 -14.83
C LEU A 148 6.92 -3.79 -14.55
N LEU A 149 7.12 -2.49 -14.29
CA LEU A 149 6.01 -1.62 -13.92
C LEU A 149 5.04 -1.45 -15.09
N GLU A 150 3.76 -1.73 -14.85
CA GLU A 150 2.69 -1.71 -15.85
C GLU A 150 1.57 -0.74 -15.45
N ASP A 151 1.22 -0.68 -14.16
CA ASP A 151 0.09 0.12 -13.67
C ASP A 151 0.46 0.95 -12.44
N ILE A 152 0.11 2.24 -12.48
CA ILE A 152 0.10 3.16 -11.35
C ILE A 152 -1.34 3.59 -11.10
N ASN A 153 -1.92 3.14 -10.00
CA ASN A 153 -3.29 3.47 -9.60
C ASN A 153 -3.30 4.56 -8.53
N LEU A 154 -3.76 5.75 -8.90
CA LEU A 154 -3.94 6.91 -8.03
C LEU A 154 -5.41 7.27 -7.85
N ASP A 155 -6.34 6.34 -8.09
CA ASP A 155 -7.76 6.59 -7.96
C ASP A 155 -8.16 6.99 -6.52
N ASN A 156 -9.33 7.61 -6.39
CA ASN A 156 -9.97 7.94 -5.11
C ASN A 156 -9.14 8.86 -4.20
N ASN A 157 -8.51 9.88 -4.76
CA ASN A 157 -7.69 10.84 -4.02
C ASN A 157 -8.27 12.26 -3.95
N GLY A 158 -9.60 12.38 -3.89
CA GLY A 158 -10.28 13.67 -3.66
C GLY A 158 -10.42 14.54 -4.92
N TYR A 159 -10.28 13.98 -6.12
CA TYR A 159 -10.33 14.75 -7.38
C TYR A 159 -11.68 15.42 -7.69
N ASN A 160 -12.70 15.15 -6.88
CA ASN A 160 -14.04 15.75 -6.91
C ASN A 160 -14.21 16.93 -5.94
N GLU A 161 -13.15 17.43 -5.29
CA GLU A 161 -13.20 18.66 -4.49
C GLU A 161 -13.84 19.80 -5.29
N GLY A 162 -15.01 20.28 -4.83
CA GLY A 162 -15.85 21.28 -5.51
C GLY A 162 -17.20 20.77 -6.03
N GLY A 163 -17.52 19.47 -5.87
CA GLY A 163 -18.87 18.92 -6.12
C GLY A 163 -19.23 18.72 -7.60
N GLY A 164 -18.27 18.87 -8.51
CA GLY A 164 -18.44 18.61 -9.94
C GLY A 164 -18.28 17.13 -10.31
N SER A 165 -18.84 16.74 -11.46
CA SER A 165 -18.63 15.43 -12.09
C SER A 165 -17.38 15.35 -12.98
N GLY A 166 -16.59 16.43 -13.02
CA GLY A 166 -15.39 16.55 -13.84
C GLY A 166 -14.15 15.97 -13.17
N ILE A 167 -13.18 15.57 -14.00
CA ILE A 167 -11.83 15.22 -13.56
C ILE A 167 -11.04 16.51 -13.28
N SER A 168 -10.37 16.60 -12.13
CA SER A 168 -9.52 17.76 -11.79
C SER A 168 -8.36 17.90 -12.77
N GLU A 169 -7.87 19.12 -12.99
CA GLU A 169 -6.70 19.36 -13.84
C GLU A 169 -5.47 18.59 -13.36
N PHE A 170 -5.25 18.55 -12.04
CA PHE A 170 -4.19 17.76 -11.43
C PHE A 170 -4.33 16.27 -11.76
N ALA A 171 -5.53 15.68 -11.66
CA ALA A 171 -5.76 14.29 -12.05
C ALA A 171 -5.47 14.03 -13.54
N ARG A 172 -5.84 14.96 -14.43
CA ARG A 172 -5.50 14.86 -15.87
C ARG A 172 -3.98 14.86 -16.08
N HIS A 173 -3.25 15.70 -15.36
CA HIS A 173 -1.79 15.71 -15.43
C HIS A 173 -1.17 14.42 -14.90
N LEU A 174 -1.68 13.86 -13.81
CA LEU A 174 -1.23 12.56 -13.29
C LEU A 174 -1.40 11.46 -14.34
N MET A 175 -2.57 11.37 -14.99
CA MET A 175 -2.82 10.38 -16.05
C MET A 175 -1.89 10.53 -17.26
N GLY A 176 -1.39 11.74 -17.50
CA GLY A 176 -0.44 12.05 -18.58
C GLY A 176 1.04 12.04 -18.15
N ALA A 177 1.35 11.68 -16.91
CA ALA A 177 2.72 11.80 -16.38
C ALA A 177 3.71 10.82 -17.03
N CYS A 178 3.23 9.62 -17.39
CA CYS A 178 4.06 8.59 -18.00
C CYS A 178 3.95 8.63 -19.54
N PRO A 179 5.08 8.73 -20.27
CA PRO A 179 5.06 8.70 -21.73
C PRO A 179 4.50 7.37 -22.24
N GLY A 180 3.68 7.40 -23.30
CA GLY A 180 3.07 6.19 -23.87
C GLY A 180 4.09 5.15 -24.35
N SER A 181 5.32 5.55 -24.70
CA SER A 181 6.42 4.65 -25.05
C SER A 181 6.87 3.75 -23.89
N THR A 182 6.57 4.12 -22.64
CA THR A 182 6.94 3.34 -21.46
C THR A 182 6.02 2.15 -21.22
N GLY A 183 4.82 2.12 -21.82
CA GLY A 183 3.79 1.11 -21.57
C GLY A 183 3.09 1.20 -20.22
N VAL A 184 3.51 2.12 -19.33
CA VAL A 184 2.94 2.28 -17.99
C VAL A 184 1.63 3.07 -18.05
N LYS A 185 0.57 2.52 -17.47
CA LYS A 185 -0.74 3.16 -17.37
C LYS A 185 -0.86 3.87 -16.03
N VAL A 186 -1.39 5.09 -16.03
CA VAL A 186 -1.69 5.84 -14.81
C VAL A 186 -3.18 6.12 -14.74
N SER A 187 -3.81 5.76 -13.64
CA SER A 187 -5.21 6.10 -13.33
C SER A 187 -5.28 7.09 -12.17
N ALA A 188 -6.25 8.00 -12.22
CA ALA A 188 -6.49 9.03 -11.19
C ALA A 188 -7.98 9.43 -11.20
N TRP A 189 -8.88 8.46 -11.16
CA TRP A 189 -10.33 8.66 -11.24
C TRP A 189 -10.97 8.74 -9.85
N THR A 190 -12.16 9.33 -9.78
CA THR A 190 -13.04 9.22 -8.61
C THR A 190 -14.01 8.06 -8.83
N ASN A 191 -13.82 6.97 -8.10
CA ASN A 191 -14.65 5.77 -8.14
C ASN A 191 -14.98 5.27 -6.72
N LEU A 192 -15.78 6.06 -6.01
CA LEU A 192 -16.14 5.81 -4.60
C LEU A 192 -17.06 4.60 -4.39
N GLY A 193 -17.73 4.13 -5.46
CA GLY A 193 -18.66 3.01 -5.40
C GLY A 193 -18.03 1.64 -5.71
N ARG A 194 -16.77 1.60 -6.17
CA ARG A 194 -16.12 0.33 -6.49
C ARG A 194 -15.60 -0.34 -5.22
N PRO A 195 -16.04 -1.57 -4.90
CA PRO A 195 -15.51 -2.29 -3.76
C PRO A 195 -14.04 -2.64 -3.99
N TYR A 196 -13.26 -2.65 -2.91
CA TYR A 196 -11.91 -3.20 -2.93
C TYR A 196 -11.97 -4.71 -3.14
N THR A 197 -11.05 -5.25 -3.92
CA THR A 197 -10.85 -6.69 -4.04
C THR A 197 -10.53 -7.25 -2.66
N LYS A 198 -11.25 -8.29 -2.26
CA LYS A 198 -11.11 -8.95 -0.96
C LYS A 198 -9.89 -9.87 -0.95
N MET A 199 -9.32 -10.16 0.23
CA MET A 199 -8.30 -11.20 0.34
C MET A 199 -8.94 -12.60 0.33
N CYS A 200 -10.06 -12.79 1.03
CA CYS A 200 -10.68 -14.10 1.29
C CYS A 200 -12.16 -14.19 0.91
N GLY A 201 -12.58 -13.44 -0.13
CA GLY A 201 -13.93 -13.38 -0.66
C GLY A 201 -14.37 -14.64 -1.42
N SER A 202 -15.05 -14.46 -2.55
CA SER A 202 -15.31 -15.54 -3.52
C SER A 202 -14.15 -15.65 -4.51
N VAL A 203 -14.05 -16.76 -5.25
CA VAL A 203 -13.04 -16.96 -6.30
C VAL A 203 -12.99 -15.78 -7.27
N ASP A 204 -14.14 -15.32 -7.78
CA ASP A 204 -14.22 -14.20 -8.73
C ASP A 204 -14.00 -12.81 -8.12
N ASN A 205 -13.87 -12.72 -6.79
CA ASN A 205 -13.77 -11.45 -6.07
C ASN A 205 -12.70 -11.51 -4.96
N SER A 206 -11.56 -12.15 -5.26
CA SER A 206 -10.43 -12.24 -4.34
C SER A 206 -9.09 -12.14 -5.05
N TYR A 207 -8.02 -11.87 -4.30
CA TYR A 207 -6.66 -11.87 -4.83
C TYR A 207 -6.06 -13.26 -5.10
N LEU A 208 -6.77 -14.34 -4.73
CA LEU A 208 -6.37 -15.74 -4.98
C LEU A 208 -5.01 -16.13 -4.41
N TYR A 209 -4.62 -15.54 -3.27
CA TYR A 209 -3.43 -15.98 -2.52
C TYR A 209 -3.60 -17.37 -1.90
N TYR A 210 -4.85 -17.77 -1.71
CA TYR A 210 -5.31 -19.09 -1.27
C TYR A 210 -6.20 -19.67 -2.37
N ASP A 211 -6.18 -20.99 -2.52
CA ASP A 211 -7.18 -21.71 -3.28
C ASP A 211 -8.51 -21.66 -2.51
N LEU A 212 -9.43 -20.81 -2.96
CA LEU A 212 -10.72 -20.64 -2.32
C LEU A 212 -11.73 -21.72 -2.71
N GLU A 213 -11.38 -22.64 -3.63
CA GLU A 213 -12.14 -23.85 -3.94
C GLU A 213 -11.81 -25.01 -2.97
N ASP A 214 -10.61 -25.03 -2.37
CA ASP A 214 -10.27 -25.96 -1.27
C ASP A 214 -10.80 -25.40 0.07
N GLU A 215 -11.67 -26.17 0.74
CA GLU A 215 -12.30 -25.76 2.00
C GLU A 215 -11.30 -25.45 3.12
N ARG A 216 -10.14 -26.13 3.15
CA ARG A 216 -9.12 -25.92 4.19
C ARG A 216 -8.33 -24.65 3.93
N GLU A 217 -7.96 -24.38 2.68
CA GLU A 217 -7.28 -23.13 2.32
C GLU A 217 -8.22 -21.92 2.48
N SER A 218 -9.49 -22.06 2.11
CA SER A 218 -10.53 -21.05 2.35
C SER A 218 -10.71 -20.77 3.84
N ALA A 219 -10.80 -21.82 4.68
CA ALA A 219 -10.88 -21.67 6.13
C ALA A 219 -9.62 -21.02 6.73
N GLN A 220 -8.43 -21.40 6.26
CA GLN A 220 -7.17 -20.80 6.70
C GLN A 220 -7.09 -19.30 6.33
N CYS A 221 -7.46 -18.95 5.09
CA CYS A 221 -7.52 -17.57 4.63
C CYS A 221 -8.39 -16.74 5.58
N ARG A 222 -9.62 -17.20 5.83
CA ARG A 222 -10.62 -16.50 6.65
C ARG A 222 -10.27 -16.46 8.14
N PHE A 223 -9.48 -17.41 8.62
CA PHE A 223 -8.94 -17.38 9.98
C PHE A 223 -7.82 -16.34 10.11
N THR A 224 -6.88 -16.31 9.15
CA THR A 224 -5.75 -15.38 9.14
C THR A 224 -6.18 -13.95 8.81
N TRP A 225 -7.19 -13.79 7.95
CA TRP A 225 -7.70 -12.54 7.45
C TRP A 225 -9.22 -12.49 7.66
N ASN A 226 -9.63 -12.27 8.90
CA ASN A 226 -11.04 -12.29 9.31
C ASN A 226 -11.77 -10.94 9.12
N TRP A 227 -11.10 -9.95 8.53
CA TRP A 227 -11.63 -8.62 8.24
C TRP A 227 -11.14 -8.12 6.88
N GLU A 228 -12.00 -7.44 6.12
CA GLU A 228 -11.63 -6.83 4.82
C GLU A 228 -11.56 -5.31 4.90
N LEU A 229 -10.72 -4.71 4.06
CA LEU A 229 -10.55 -3.25 3.98
C LEU A 229 -11.90 -2.54 3.87
N LYS A 230 -12.15 -1.58 4.77
CA LYS A 230 -13.40 -0.82 4.92
C LYS A 230 -14.64 -1.64 5.29
N SER A 231 -14.48 -2.87 5.77
CA SER A 231 -15.59 -3.53 6.46
C SER A 231 -15.78 -2.94 7.86
N PRO A 232 -17.00 -2.58 8.26
CA PRO A 232 -17.28 -2.16 9.63
C PRO A 232 -17.36 -3.35 10.60
N ASN A 233 -17.39 -4.59 10.10
CA ASN A 233 -17.61 -5.80 10.89
C ASN A 233 -16.51 -6.83 10.62
N VAL A 234 -16.42 -7.83 11.51
CA VAL A 234 -15.77 -9.10 11.18
C VAL A 234 -16.50 -9.72 10.00
N GLU A 235 -15.80 -9.99 8.90
CA GLU A 235 -16.41 -10.48 7.64
C GLU A 235 -16.57 -12.00 7.64
N TYR A 236 -15.64 -12.74 8.26
CA TYR A 236 -15.54 -14.19 8.03
C TYR A 236 -15.62 -15.07 9.28
N ALA A 237 -14.95 -14.74 10.38
CA ALA A 237 -14.93 -15.60 11.57
C ALA A 237 -14.78 -14.80 12.87
N THR A 238 -15.55 -15.17 13.90
CA THR A 238 -15.51 -14.55 15.24
C THR A 238 -14.16 -14.69 15.95
N ASN A 239 -13.39 -15.72 15.62
CA ASN A 239 -12.09 -16.02 16.23
C ASN A 239 -10.98 -15.87 15.18
N GLY A 240 -10.28 -14.74 15.18
CA GLY A 240 -9.10 -14.48 14.37
C GLY A 240 -8.36 -13.23 14.86
N PRO A 241 -7.06 -13.07 14.57
CA PRO A 241 -6.27 -11.93 15.03
C PRO A 241 -6.60 -10.66 14.22
N PHE A 242 -7.71 -10.00 14.53
CA PHE A 242 -8.09 -8.71 13.92
C PHE A 242 -8.13 -7.59 14.95
N PRO A 243 -7.70 -6.35 14.59
CA PRO A 243 -7.93 -5.11 15.34
C PRO A 243 -9.41 -4.83 15.69
N ASN A 244 -9.91 -5.34 16.82
CA ASN A 244 -11.21 -4.93 17.36
C ASN A 244 -11.02 -4.00 18.58
N SER A 245 -12.12 -3.40 19.05
CA SER A 245 -12.11 -2.51 20.23
C SER A 245 -11.56 -3.20 21.48
N ASP A 246 -11.76 -4.51 21.60
CA ASP A 246 -11.36 -5.29 22.76
C ASP A 246 -9.84 -5.54 22.78
N ASN A 247 -9.14 -5.43 21.63
CA ASN A 247 -7.68 -5.52 21.58
C ASN A 247 -6.98 -4.42 22.40
N LEU A 248 -7.66 -3.30 22.67
CA LEU A 248 -7.17 -2.26 23.59
C LEU A 248 -7.01 -2.79 25.02
N ALA A 249 -7.80 -3.80 25.43
CA ALA A 249 -7.72 -4.40 26.75
C ALA A 249 -6.50 -5.33 26.93
N TYR A 250 -5.92 -5.80 25.82
CA TYR A 250 -4.80 -6.75 25.82
C TYR A 250 -3.45 -6.10 25.45
N CYS A 251 -3.45 -4.82 25.05
CA CYS A 251 -2.22 -4.04 24.89
C CYS A 251 -1.73 -3.57 26.27
N PRO A 252 -0.56 -4.02 26.77
CA PRO A 252 -0.02 -3.51 28.03
C PRO A 252 0.21 -1.99 27.93
N THR A 253 -0.34 -1.25 28.89
CA THR A 253 -0.21 0.23 28.99
C THR A 253 1.15 0.69 29.48
N ALA A 254 2.03 -0.24 29.85
CA ALA A 254 3.39 0.04 30.26
C ALA A 254 4.35 -0.24 29.09
N SER A 255 5.14 0.76 28.71
CA SER A 255 6.30 0.56 27.85
C SER A 255 7.27 -0.45 28.50
N PRO A 256 7.92 -1.33 27.71
CA PRO A 256 9.03 -2.14 28.20
C PRO A 256 10.21 -1.29 28.68
#